data_AF-A0AAJ5JZB3-F1
#
_entry.id   AF-A0AAJ5JZB3-F1
#
_cell.length_a   1.000
_cell.length_b   1.000
_cell.length_c   1.000
_cell.angle_alpha   90.00
_cell.angle_beta   90.00
_cell.angle_gamma   90.00
#
_symmetry.space_group_name_H-M   'P 1'
#
loop_
_entity.id
_entity.type
_entity.pdbx_description
1 polymer ?
#
loop_
_entity_poly.entity_id
_entity_poly.type
_entity_poly.pdbx_seq_one_letter_code
_entity_poly.pdbx_strand_id
1 'polypeptide(L)' 'MFGRRVPPNVVFLLSLLLAVLSGVAAFRYARAENWLPALLWAAVAVWFLVDAARASGWRKKP' A
#
# COMPACT_ATOMS: atom_id res chain seq x y z
N MET A 1 8.05 -22.15 2.67
CA MET A 1 8.24 -22.77 1.33
C MET A 1 8.04 -21.69 0.26
N PHE A 2 9.07 -20.88 -0.04
CA PHE A 2 8.98 -19.75 -0.98
C PHE A 2 9.69 -20.09 -2.31
N GLY A 3 9.26 -21.17 -2.96
CA GLY A 3 9.84 -21.69 -4.20
C GLY A 3 9.33 -21.01 -5.49
N ARG A 4 8.42 -20.03 -5.39
CA ARG A 4 7.92 -19.28 -6.54
C ARG A 4 8.09 -17.80 -6.22
N ARG A 5 9.10 -17.16 -6.82
CA ARG A 5 9.30 -15.71 -6.69
C ARG A 5 8.04 -15.05 -7.22
N VAL A 6 7.26 -14.42 -6.34
CA VAL A 6 6.07 -13.67 -6.75
C VAL A 6 6.53 -12.62 -7.75
N PRO A 7 5.92 -12.52 -8.94
CA PRO A 7 6.35 -11.55 -9.95
C PRO A 7 6.30 -10.13 -9.36
N PRO A 8 7.30 -9.28 -9.60
CA PRO A 8 7.33 -7.92 -9.05
C PRO A 8 6.11 -7.09 -9.46
N ASN A 9 5.50 -7.39 -10.62
CA ASN A 9 4.24 -6.77 -11.06
C ASN A 9 3.06 -7.13 -10.15
N VAL A 10 3.01 -8.38 -9.65
CA VAL A 10 1.94 -8.84 -8.76
C VAL A 10 2.09 -8.18 -7.39
N VAL A 11 3.32 -8.09 -6.87
CA VAL A 11 3.61 -7.37 -5.62
C VAL A 11 3.24 -5.90 -5.76
N PHE A 12 3.62 -5.24 -6.85
CA PHE A 12 3.25 -3.85 -7.13
C PHE A 12 1.73 -3.64 -7.12
N LEU A 13 0.98 -4.45 -7.87
CA LEU A 13 -0.48 -4.33 -7.95
C LEU A 13 -1.15 -4.57 -6.60
N LEU A 14 -0.70 -5.57 -5.84
CA LEU A 14 -1.22 -5.85 -4.50
C LEU A 14 -0.96 -4.70 -3.54
N SER A 15 0.27 -4.19 -3.48
CA SER A 15 0.63 -3.07 -2.61
C SER A 15 -0.13 -1.80 -3.00
N LEU A 16 -0.29 -1.52 -4.30
CA LEU A 16 -1.10 -0.40 -4.77
C LEU A 16 -2.57 -0.55 -4.35
N LEU A 17 -3.14 -1.74 -4.50
CA LEU A 17 -4.53 -2.01 -4.16
C LEU A 17 -4.76 -1.89 -2.65
N LEU A 18 -3.83 -2.37 -1.83
CA LEU A 18 -3.85 -2.17 -0.38
C LEU A 18 -3.69 -0.70 0.02
N ALA A 19 -2.85 0.08 -0.68
CA ALA A 19 -2.73 1.52 -0.47
C ALA A 19 -4.05 2.25 -0.76
N VAL A 20 -4.76 1.86 -1.81
CA VAL A 20 -6.08 2.43 -2.13
C VAL A 20 -7.11 2.07 -1.06
N LEU A 21 -7.21 0.79 -0.68
CA LEU A 21 -8.19 0.34 0.32
C LEU A 21 -7.97 1.02 1.68
N SER A 22 -6.72 1.13 2.12
CA SER A 22 -6.37 1.84 3.35
C SER A 22 -6.63 3.35 3.24
N GLY A 23 -6.37 3.97 2.09
CA GLY A 23 -6.72 5.36 1.82
C GLY A 23 -8.24 5.62 1.88
N VAL A 24 -9.05 4.71 1.33
CA VAL A 24 -10.53 4.79 1.42
C VAL A 24 -10.99 4.68 2.87
N ALA A 25 -10.40 3.77 3.65
CA ALA A 25 -10.69 3.67 5.08
C ALA A 25 -10.32 4.95 5.83
N ALA A 26 -9.13 5.49 5.59
CA ALA A 26 -8.67 6.75 6.18
C ALA A 26 -9.63 7.91 5.86
N PHE A 27 -10.04 8.05 4.60
CA PHE A 27 -11.00 9.08 4.17
C PHE A 27 -12.34 8.93 4.88
N ARG A 28 -12.84 7.69 5.00
CA ARG A 28 -14.11 7.41 5.66
C ARG A 28 -14.09 7.76 7.15
N TYR A 29 -13.00 7.45 7.85
CA TYR A 29 -12.82 7.83 9.26
C TYR A 29 -12.61 9.33 9.45
N ALA A 30 -11.88 9.99 8.55
CA ALA A 30 -11.71 11.44 8.57
C ALA A 30 -13.05 12.17 8.41
N ARG A 31 -13.93 11.68 7.51
CA ARG A 31 -15.30 12.19 7.32
C ARG A 31 -16.21 11.96 8.53
N ALA A 32 -15.90 10.97 9.36
CA ALA A 32 -16.61 10.68 10.60
C ALA A 32 -15.98 11.37 11.83
N GLU A 33 -15.09 12.36 11.61
CA GLU A 33 -14.36 13.12 12.65
C GLU A 33 -13.52 12.24 13.61
N ASN A 34 -13.28 10.98 13.24
CA ASN A 34 -12.48 10.05 14.00
C ASN A 34 -11.03 10.11 13.51
N TRP A 35 -10.30 11.10 14.03
CA TRP A 35 -8.94 11.43 13.58
C TRP A 35 -7.89 10.36 13.88
N LEU A 36 -8.00 9.66 15.02
CA LEU A 36 -7.04 8.62 15.40
C LEU A 36 -7.01 7.45 14.39
N PRO A 37 -8.14 6.78 14.07
CA PRO A 37 -8.13 5.73 13.06
C PRO A 37 -7.86 6.29 11.66
N ALA A 38 -8.25 7.53 11.36
CA ALA A 38 -7.93 8.16 10.07
C ALA A 38 -6.42 8.27 9.86
N LEU A 39 -5.67 8.75 10.86
CA LEU A 39 -4.21 8.86 10.80
C LEU A 39 -3.52 7.49 10.70
N LEU A 40 -4.00 6.49 11.45
CA LEU A 40 -3.45 5.14 11.39
C LEU A 40 -3.61 4.53 9.99
N TRP A 41 -4.81 4.61 9.43
CA TRP A 41 -5.07 4.11 8.08
C TRP A 41 -4.32 4.90 7.00
N ALA A 42 -4.14 6.22 7.19
CA ALA A 42 -3.34 7.04 6.30
C ALA A 42 -1.85 6.65 6.33
N ALA A 43 -1.28 6.40 7.53
CA ALA A 43 0.10 5.95 7.67
C ALA A 43 0.31 4.59 6.98
N VAL A 44 -0.64 3.67 7.13
CA VAL A 44 -0.64 2.37 6.44
C VAL A 44 -0.73 2.54 4.92
N ALA A 45 -1.56 3.45 4.43
CA ALA A 45 -1.65 3.75 3.00
C ALA A 45 -0.32 4.25 2.43
N VAL A 46 0.35 5.15 3.15
CA VAL A 46 1.67 5.65 2.77
C VAL A 46 2.70 4.52 2.77
N TRP A 47 2.67 3.64 3.76
CA TRP A 47 3.57 2.47 3.81
C TRP A 47 3.42 1.58 2.58
N PHE A 48 2.18 1.24 2.21
CA PHE A 48 1.90 0.42 1.03
C PHE A 48 2.25 1.13 -0.28
N LEU A 49 2.10 2.46 -0.34
CA LEU A 49 2.52 3.24 -1.50
C LEU A 49 4.05 3.23 -1.67
N VAL A 50 4.80 3.37 -0.56
CA VAL A 50 6.27 3.25 -0.56
C VAL A 50 6.70 1.83 -0.94
N ASP A 51 6.01 0.81 -0.45
CA ASP A 51 6.26 -0.59 -0.81
C ASP A 51 6.03 -0.83 -2.32
N ALA A 52 4.93 -0.32 -2.87
CA ALA A 52 4.66 -0.35 -4.31
C ALA A 52 5.76 0.37 -5.11
N ALA A 53 6.18 1.57 -4.68
CA ALA A 53 7.28 2.29 -5.31
C ALA A 53 8.58 1.49 -5.28
N ARG A 54 8.88 0.82 -4.16
CA ARG A 54 10.06 -0.02 -3.99
C ARG A 54 10.01 -1.25 -4.89
N ALA A 55 8.86 -1.91 -5.02
CA ALA A 55 8.62 -3.02 -5.95
C ALA A 55 8.80 -2.59 -7.42
N SER A 56 8.37 -1.37 -7.77
CA SER A 56 8.61 -0.80 -9.10
C SER A 56 10.10 -0.52 -9.37
N GLY A 57 10.87 -0.19 -8.33
CA GLY A 57 12.32 0.00 -8.42
C GLY A 57 13.07 -1.30 -8.74
N TRP A 58 12.54 -2.47 -8.36
CA TRP A 58 13.15 -3.77 -8.68
C TRP A 58 13.06 -4.10 -10.19
N ARG A 59 12.15 -3.46 -10.94
CA ARG A 59 12.13 -3.52 -12.42
C ARG A 59 13.29 -2.77 -13.07
N LYS A 60 13.98 -1.87 -12.35
CA LYS A 60 15.02 -1.00 -12.90
C LYS A 60 16.46 -1.47 -12.61
N LYS A 61 16.68 -2.71 -12.15
CA LYS A 61 18.05 -3.25 -12.12
C LYS A 61 18.44 -3.74 -13.51
N PRO A 62 19.40 -3.09 -14.22
CA PRO A 62 20.05 -3.67 -15.38
C PRO A 62 20.86 -4.93 -14.98
#